data_AF-A0A0B0S8C3-F1
#
_entry.id   AF-A0A0B0S8C3-F1
#
_cell.length_a   1.000
_cell.length_b   1.000
_cell.length_c   1.000
_cell.angle_alpha   90.00
_cell.angle_beta   90.00
_cell.angle_gamma   90.00
#
_symmetry.space_group_name_H-M   'P 1'
#
loop_
_entity.id
_entity.type
_entity.pdbx_description
1 polymer ?
#
loop_
_entity_poly.entity_id
_entity_poly.type
_entity_poly.pdbx_seq_one_letter_code
_entity_poly.pdbx_strand_id
1 'polypeptide(L)'
;MPIKYNPFTGRYEYAEEDQDPVQNEYEGGYEMGRQDEASFSPFTLRYSKKGNRLVDKWNPYKGRYEQVPEDWDIRYNPYSGEYEFGPEE
;
A
#
# COMPACT_ATOMS: atom_id res chain seq x y z
N MET A 1 12.18 -5.56 -3.86
CA MET A 1 11.15 -5.97 -2.87
C MET A 1 10.00 -6.72 -3.56
N PRO A 2 9.29 -7.67 -2.91
CA PRO A 2 8.37 -8.57 -3.58
C PRO A 2 6.89 -8.10 -3.62
N ILE A 3 6.17 -8.52 -4.66
CA ILE A 3 4.70 -8.57 -4.62
C ILE A 3 4.30 -9.72 -3.70
N LYS A 4 3.51 -9.45 -2.67
CA LYS A 4 3.08 -10.44 -1.69
C LYS A 4 1.58 -10.70 -1.78
N TYR A 5 1.17 -11.94 -1.54
CA TYR A 5 -0.24 -12.31 -1.47
C TYR A 5 -0.80 -12.03 -0.08
N ASN A 6 -1.85 -11.22 -0.03
CA ASN A 6 -2.63 -10.97 1.17
C ASN A 6 -3.82 -11.95 1.21
N PRO A 7 -3.83 -12.97 2.07
CA PRO A 7 -4.87 -14.00 2.12
C PRO A 7 -6.22 -13.46 2.62
N PHE A 8 -6.23 -12.32 3.30
CA PHE A 8 -7.45 -11.71 3.83
C PHE A 8 -8.19 -10.87 2.79
N THR A 9 -7.45 -10.22 1.88
CA THR A 9 -8.04 -9.45 0.77
C THR A 9 -8.14 -10.27 -0.51
N GLY A 10 -7.40 -11.37 -0.60
CA GLY A 10 -7.29 -12.21 -1.79
C GLY A 10 -6.50 -11.57 -2.93
N ARG A 11 -5.65 -10.58 -2.62
CA ARG A 11 -4.93 -9.76 -3.62
C ARG A 11 -3.42 -9.91 -3.49
N TYR A 12 -2.75 -9.67 -4.61
CA TYR A 12 -1.31 -9.51 -4.68
C TYR A 12 -0.99 -8.02 -4.61
N GLU A 13 -0.19 -7.60 -3.64
CA GLU A 13 0.09 -6.20 -3.35
C GLU A 13 1.61 -5.98 -3.30
N TYR A 14 2.08 -4.82 -3.76
CA TYR A 14 3.44 -4.39 -3.49
C TYR A 14 3.62 -4.13 -1.99
N ALA A 15 4.69 -4.68 -1.43
CA ALA A 15 5.02 -4.59 -0.02
C ALA A 15 6.53 -4.70 0.20
N GLU A 16 7.02 -4.10 1.28
CA GLU A 16 8.40 -4.28 1.74
C GLU A 16 8.64 -5.70 2.27
N GLU A 17 9.91 -6.11 2.37
CA GLU A 17 10.26 -7.49 2.75
C GLU A 17 9.78 -7.85 4.17
N ASP A 18 9.72 -6.89 5.08
CA ASP A 18 9.28 -7.04 6.45
C ASP A 18 7.78 -6.74 6.68
N GLN A 19 7.04 -6.36 5.62
CA GLN A 19 5.60 -6.12 5.71
C GLN A 19 4.80 -7.41 5.58
N ASP A 20 3.85 -7.61 6.49
CA ASP A 20 2.95 -8.76 6.52
C ASP A 20 1.48 -8.31 6.44
N PRO A 21 0.52 -9.21 6.17
CA PRO A 21 -0.88 -8.87 6.22
C PRO A 21 -1.27 -8.52 7.67
N VAL A 22 -1.58 -7.25 7.91
CA VAL A 22 -1.93 -6.71 9.22
C VAL A 22 -3.34 -6.14 9.21
N GLN A 23 -4.02 -6.21 10.35
CA GLN A 23 -5.32 -5.57 10.49
C GLN A 23 -5.12 -4.06 10.66
N ASN A 24 -5.82 -3.28 9.84
CA ASN A 24 -5.97 -1.85 10.05
C ASN A 24 -7.21 -1.63 10.92
N GLU A 25 -6.99 -1.36 12.21
CA GLU A 25 -8.08 -1.19 13.18
C GLU A 25 -8.87 0.11 12.97
N TYR A 26 -8.30 1.09 12.26
CA TYR A 26 -8.92 2.39 12.00
C TYR A 26 -9.89 2.34 10.82
N GLU A 27 -9.54 1.59 9.76
CA GLU A 27 -10.34 1.48 8.53
C GLU A 27 -11.23 0.23 8.51
N GLY A 28 -10.96 -0.75 9.37
CA GLY A 28 -11.68 -2.03 9.36
C GLY A 28 -11.34 -2.86 8.13
N GLY A 29 -10.13 -3.40 8.08
CA GLY A 29 -9.67 -4.24 6.96
C GLY A 29 -8.28 -4.82 7.19
N TYR A 30 -7.74 -5.49 6.17
CA TYR A 30 -6.36 -5.97 6.15
C TYR A 30 -5.60 -5.32 5.00
N GLU A 31 -4.35 -4.99 5.23
CA GLU A 31 -3.41 -4.50 4.22
C GLU A 31 -2.00 -5.06 4.50
N MET A 32 -1.09 -4.98 3.53
CA MET A 32 0.31 -5.29 3.78
C MET A 32 0.96 -4.13 4.54
N GLY A 33 1.56 -4.40 5.70
CA GLY A 33 2.10 -3.36 6.56
C GLY A 33 2.76 -3.88 7.82
N ARG A 34 2.94 -3.00 8.80
CA ARG A 34 3.47 -3.32 10.14
C ARG A 34 2.41 -3.00 11.19
N GLN A 35 2.23 -3.87 12.19
CA GLN A 35 1.12 -3.75 13.15
C GLN A 35 1.24 -2.48 14.00
N ASP A 36 2.47 -2.10 14.35
CA ASP A 36 2.85 -0.99 15.22
C ASP A 36 3.01 0.35 14.48
N GLU A 37 2.94 0.36 13.15
CA GLU A 37 3.03 1.59 12.34
C GLU A 37 1.65 1.99 11.81
N ALA A 38 1.36 3.29 11.82
CA ALA A 38 0.16 3.84 11.20
C ALA A 38 0.41 5.27 10.74
N SER A 39 0.03 5.58 9.51
CA SER A 39 0.07 6.92 8.95
C SER A 39 -1.31 7.37 8.52
N PHE A 40 -1.63 8.64 8.74
CA PHE A 40 -2.89 9.25 8.33
C PHE A 40 -2.68 10.15 7.11
N SER A 41 -3.51 9.98 6.09
CA SER A 41 -3.52 10.84 4.90
C SER A 41 -4.57 11.94 5.04
N PRO A 42 -4.20 13.24 4.98
CA PRO A 42 -5.18 14.32 4.92
C PRO A 42 -5.90 14.41 3.56
N PHE A 43 -5.39 13.76 2.50
CA PHE A 43 -5.98 13.80 1.16
C PHE A 43 -7.03 12.69 0.96
N THR A 44 -6.75 11.49 1.46
CA THR A 44 -7.70 10.37 1.39
C THR A 44 -8.58 10.26 2.63
N LEU A 45 -8.21 10.95 3.73
CA LEU A 45 -8.83 10.86 5.06
C LEU A 45 -8.83 9.43 5.62
N ARG A 46 -7.75 8.68 5.37
CA ARG A 46 -7.61 7.27 5.77
C ARG A 46 -6.32 7.02 6.53
N TYR A 47 -6.33 5.99 7.36
CA TYR A 47 -5.12 5.43 7.96
C TYR A 47 -4.55 4.30 7.11
N SER A 48 -3.22 4.18 7.03
CA SER A 48 -2.53 3.03 6.44
C SER A 48 -1.44 2.50 7.38
N LYS A 49 -1.32 1.18 7.43
CA LYS A 49 -0.28 0.42 8.13
C LYS A 49 0.99 0.19 7.28
N LYS A 50 1.04 0.71 6.04
CA LYS A 50 2.22 0.58 5.14
C LYS A 50 3.47 1.31 5.65
N GLY A 51 3.33 2.13 6.68
CA GLY A 51 4.44 2.59 7.49
C GLY A 51 4.42 4.08 7.80
N ASN A 52 5.52 4.55 8.36
CA ASN A 52 5.59 5.90 8.97
C ASN A 52 6.07 7.01 8.02
N ARG A 53 6.58 6.69 6.82
CA ARG A 53 7.13 7.65 5.84
C ARG A 53 6.29 7.75 4.56
N LEU A 54 4.99 7.49 4.68
CA LEU A 54 4.10 7.51 3.53
C LEU A 54 3.81 8.95 3.10
N VAL A 55 3.81 9.15 1.78
CA VAL A 55 3.39 10.38 1.12
C VAL A 55 2.18 10.09 0.25
N ASP A 56 1.36 11.11 0.03
CA ASP A 56 0.21 11.02 -0.88
C ASP A 56 0.69 11.24 -2.32
N LYS A 57 0.66 10.19 -3.14
CA LYS A 57 0.99 10.28 -4.56
C LYS A 57 -0.26 10.10 -5.42
N TRP A 58 -0.40 10.90 -6.46
CA TRP A 58 -1.51 10.77 -7.42
C TRP A 58 -1.24 9.61 -8.39
N ASN A 59 -2.14 8.63 -8.42
CA ASN A 59 -2.14 7.58 -9.44
C ASN A 59 -3.05 7.98 -10.62
N PRO A 60 -2.50 8.39 -11.77
CA PRO A 60 -3.29 8.77 -12.95
C PRO A 60 -4.06 7.61 -13.58
N TYR A 61 -3.66 6.36 -13.35
CA TYR A 61 -4.37 5.17 -13.87
C TYR A 61 -5.60 4.82 -13.05
N LYS A 62 -5.61 5.17 -11.76
CA LYS A 62 -6.75 4.97 -10.85
C LYS A 62 -7.57 6.24 -10.61
N GLY A 63 -7.05 7.41 -11.01
CA GLY A 63 -7.73 8.69 -10.82
C GLY A 63 -7.91 9.08 -9.35
N ARG A 64 -6.96 8.72 -8.48
CA ARG A 64 -7.01 9.00 -7.04
C ARG A 64 -5.62 9.12 -6.42
N TYR A 65 -5.54 9.75 -5.24
CA TYR A 65 -4.34 9.70 -4.40
C TYR A 65 -4.24 8.34 -3.69
N GLU A 66 -3.02 7.87 -3.52
CA GLU A 66 -2.67 6.67 -2.77
C GLU A 66 -1.54 7.01 -1.80
N GLN A 67 -1.65 6.49 -0.57
CA GLN A 67 -0.61 6.67 0.45
C GLN A 67 0.42 5.56 0.28
N VAL A 68 1.66 5.93 -0.06
CA VAL A 68 2.75 4.99 -0.35
C VAL A 68 4.09 5.56 0.11
N PRO A 69 5.12 4.72 0.27
CA PRO A 69 6.47 5.21 0.53
C PRO A 69 6.95 6.23 -0.52
N GLU A 70 7.78 7.18 -0.09
CA GLU A 70 8.27 8.27 -0.94
C GLU A 70 9.11 7.78 -2.12
N ASP A 71 9.79 6.65 -1.99
CA ASP A 71 10.64 6.02 -3.00
C ASP A 71 9.88 5.10 -3.96
N TRP A 72 8.56 4.95 -3.83
CA TRP A 72 7.77 4.10 -4.71
C TRP A 72 7.32 4.83 -5.97
N ASP A 73 7.42 4.17 -7.12
CA ASP A 73 6.97 4.65 -8.41
C ASP A 73 5.84 3.81 -8.98
N ILE A 74 5.14 4.33 -9.98
CA ILE A 74 4.04 3.59 -10.61
C ILE A 74 4.61 2.42 -11.41
N ARG A 75 4.15 1.21 -11.09
CA ARG A 75 4.52 -0.03 -11.75
C ARG A 75 3.29 -0.86 -12.08
N TYR A 76 3.41 -1.68 -13.12
CA TYR A 76 2.38 -2.65 -13.45
C TYR A 76 2.45 -3.84 -12.51
N ASN A 77 1.35 -4.17 -11.85
CA ASN A 77 1.21 -5.39 -11.07
C ASN A 77 0.61 -6.49 -11.98
N PRO A 78 1.38 -7.51 -12.39
CA PRO A 78 0.92 -8.54 -13.33
C PRO A 78 -0.15 -9.47 -12.75
N TYR A 79 -0.32 -9.49 -11.42
CA TYR A 79 -1.32 -10.33 -10.76
C TYR A 79 -2.67 -9.64 -10.61
N SER A 80 -2.69 -8.34 -10.34
CA SER A 80 -3.94 -7.54 -10.32
C SER A 80 -4.33 -7.02 -11.69
N GLY A 81 -3.35 -6.88 -12.61
CA GLY A 81 -3.54 -6.25 -13.91
C GLY A 81 -3.66 -4.73 -13.84
N GLU A 82 -3.30 -4.12 -12.71
CA GLU A 82 -3.42 -2.68 -12.47
C GLU A 82 -2.05 -1.99 -12.38
N TYR A 83 -2.03 -0.68 -12.64
CA TYR A 83 -0.89 0.17 -12.31
C TYR A 83 -1.01 0.65 -10.86
N GLU A 84 -0.04 0.26 -10.06
CA GLU A 84 0.03 0.50 -8.62
C GLU A 84 1.37 1.13 -8.28
N PHE A 85 1.42 1.93 -7.22
CA PHE A 85 2.71 2.33 -6.67
C PHE A 85 3.39 1.10 -6.08
N GLY A 86 4.65 0.89 -6.48
CA GLY A 86 5.51 -0.16 -5.98
C GLY A 86 6.95 0.35 -5.92
N PRO A 87 7.81 -0.32 -5.15
CA PRO A 87 9.20 0.08 -5.01
C PRO A 87 9.94 0.00 -6.35
N GLU A 88 10.97 0.83 -6.49
CA GLU A 88 11.99 0.64 -7.53
C GLU A 88 12.66 -0.73 -7.36
N GLU A 89 13.13 -1.32 -8.46
CA GLU A 89 13.56 -2.72 -8.53
C GLU A 89 14.83 -3.02 -7.70
#